data_AF-A0A2D4JWV7-F1
#
_entry.id   AF-A0A2D4JWV7-F1
#
_cell.length_a   1.000
_cell.length_b   1.000
_cell.length_c   1.000
_cell.angle_alpha   90.00
_cell.angle_beta   90.00
_cell.angle_gamma   90.00
#
_symmetry.space_group_name_H-M   'P 1'
#
loop_
_entity.id
_entity.type
_entity.pdbx_description
1 polymer ?
#
loop_
_entity_poly.entity_id
_entity_poly.type
_entity_poly.pdbx_seq_one_letter_code
_entity_poly.pdbx_strand_id
1 'polypeptide(L)'
;STLSDPSQDLQFIVAGDECVYLYQPDERGPCFAFEGQKLIVHWYRGYLVIVSKDWKVSPKSEFTGGDPQNSDKQILNIYDLGNKFIAYSSVFDDVVDVLAEWGCLYVLTRDGKLHVLQEKDTQTKLEMLFKKNLFEMAINLAKSHHLDSDGLSEIFRQYGDHLYNKGNHDGAIQQYLRTIGKLEPSYVIRKFLDAQRIHNLTAYLQMLHLQSLANADHTTLLLNCYTKLKDISKLEEFIKTSESEVHFDVETAIKVLRQAGCYSHAVYLAEKHKHHEWYLKIQLEDIKNFQEALRYIGKLPFEQAESNMKRYGKILMHHTPNEATELLKVLCTD
;
A
#
# COMPACT_ATOMS: atom_id res chain seq x y z
N SER A 1 17.64 21.27 11.77
CA SER A 1 19.01 21.05 11.29
C SER A 1 19.09 19.67 10.68
N THR A 2 18.81 19.57 9.39
CA THR A 2 18.88 18.33 8.62
C THR A 2 20.35 18.04 8.36
N LEU A 3 20.89 17.01 9.01
CA LEU A 3 22.14 16.40 8.59
C LEU A 3 21.83 15.67 7.28
N SER A 4 21.87 16.40 6.15
CA SER A 4 22.29 15.83 4.89
C SER A 4 23.65 15.18 5.15
N ASP A 5 23.82 13.94 4.68
CA ASP A 5 25.11 13.27 4.74
C ASP A 5 26.18 14.22 4.17
N PRO A 6 27.19 14.64 4.95
CA PRO A 6 28.19 15.63 4.51
C PRO A 6 28.99 15.16 3.28
N SER A 7 28.87 13.87 2.90
CA SER A 7 29.38 13.31 1.65
C SER A 7 28.70 13.85 0.38
N GLN A 8 27.47 14.41 0.48
CA GLN A 8 26.73 14.91 -0.68
C GLN A 8 26.96 16.38 -0.99
N ASP A 9 27.44 17.19 -0.04
CA ASP A 9 27.59 18.64 -0.25
C ASP A 9 28.92 19.01 -0.93
N LEU A 10 29.90 18.09 -0.97
CA LEU A 10 31.22 18.31 -1.57
C LEU A 10 31.58 17.15 -2.52
N GLN A 11 30.88 17.06 -3.66
CA GLN A 11 31.30 16.18 -4.74
C GLN A 11 32.30 16.89 -5.64
N PHE A 12 33.47 16.29 -5.87
CA PHE A 12 34.41 16.79 -6.86
C PHE A 12 33.94 16.34 -8.25
N ILE A 13 33.65 17.31 -9.11
CA ILE A 13 33.02 17.07 -10.42
C ILE A 13 33.99 17.45 -11.52
N VAL A 14 34.16 16.53 -12.47
CA VAL A 14 34.92 16.77 -13.70
C VAL A 14 33.99 16.60 -14.89
N ALA A 15 33.76 17.68 -15.63
CA ALA A 15 32.97 17.66 -16.85
C ALA A 15 33.88 17.41 -18.06
N GLY A 16 33.60 16.36 -18.81
CA GLY A 16 34.13 16.14 -20.16
C GLY A 16 33.03 16.34 -21.21
N ASP A 17 33.40 16.29 -22.49
CA ASP A 17 32.49 16.63 -23.60
C ASP A 17 31.19 15.81 -23.59
N GLU A 18 31.26 14.52 -23.31
CA GLU A 18 30.10 13.61 -23.33
C GLU A 18 29.61 13.21 -21.94
N CYS A 19 30.43 13.39 -20.89
CA CYS A 19 30.17 12.81 -19.58
C CYS A 19 30.58 13.73 -18.43
N VAL A 20 29.88 13.62 -17.31
CA VAL A 20 30.26 14.22 -16.03
C VAL A 20 30.67 13.11 -15.09
N TYR A 21 31.87 13.22 -14.53
CA TYR A 21 32.45 12.29 -13.58
C TYR A 21 32.38 12.85 -12.16
N LEU A 22 31.87 12.04 -11.24
CA LEU A 22 31.83 12.35 -9.83
C LEU A 22 32.94 11.60 -9.11
N TYR A 23 33.66 12.28 -8.23
CA TYR A 23 34.72 11.70 -7.44
C TYR A 23 34.44 11.91 -5.95
N GLN A 24 34.69 10.85 -5.19
CA GLN A 24 34.81 10.92 -3.74
C GLN A 24 36.31 10.84 -3.37
N PRO A 25 36.70 11.27 -2.16
CA PRO A 25 38.11 11.26 -1.75
C PRO A 25 38.78 9.88 -1.90
N ASP A 26 38.02 8.81 -1.66
CA ASP A 26 38.57 7.44 -1.60
C ASP A 26 38.31 6.62 -2.87
N GLU A 27 37.35 7.01 -3.71
CA GLU A 27 36.98 6.24 -4.89
C GLU A 27 36.46 7.09 -6.06
N ARG A 28 36.60 6.52 -7.27
CA ARG A 28 35.93 7.05 -8.45
C ARG A 28 34.43 6.74 -8.35
N GLY A 29 33.63 7.78 -8.28
CA GLY A 29 32.18 7.69 -8.26
C GLY A 29 31.57 7.44 -9.64
N PRO A 30 30.23 7.49 -9.74
CA PRO A 30 29.51 7.23 -10.97
C PRO A 30 29.78 8.29 -12.04
N CYS A 31 29.63 7.89 -13.32
CA CYS A 31 29.66 8.81 -14.46
C CYS A 31 28.30 8.88 -15.13
N PHE A 32 27.92 10.08 -15.56
CA PHE A 32 26.64 10.34 -16.22
C PHE A 32 26.87 10.97 -17.59
N ALA A 33 26.23 10.43 -18.62
CA ALA A 33 26.30 10.94 -19.97
C ALA A 33 25.30 12.09 -20.16
N PHE A 34 25.74 13.17 -20.78
CA PHE A 34 24.90 14.34 -21.08
C PHE A 34 25.26 14.88 -22.46
N GLU A 35 24.25 15.20 -23.25
CA GLU A 35 24.43 15.78 -24.58
C GLU A 35 24.81 17.26 -24.54
N GLY A 36 25.49 17.71 -25.58
CA GLY A 36 25.88 19.10 -25.78
C GLY A 36 27.22 19.48 -25.14
N GLN A 37 27.82 20.52 -25.70
CA GLN A 37 29.06 21.09 -25.20
C GLN A 37 28.81 21.78 -23.86
N LYS A 38 29.40 21.26 -22.79
CA LYS A 38 29.25 21.78 -21.43
C LYS A 38 30.13 23.01 -21.26
N LEU A 39 29.52 24.13 -20.90
CA LEU A 39 30.21 25.39 -20.66
C LEU A 39 30.49 25.60 -19.18
N ILE A 40 29.47 25.35 -18.35
CA ILE A 40 29.52 25.52 -16.90
C ILE A 40 28.92 24.28 -16.29
N VAL A 41 29.61 23.73 -15.28
CA VAL A 41 29.08 22.64 -14.45
C VAL A 41 29.30 22.99 -12.99
N HIS A 42 28.24 22.87 -12.21
CA HIS A 42 28.25 23.22 -10.79
C HIS A 42 27.48 22.17 -9.98
N TRP A 43 27.92 21.95 -8.75
CA TRP A 43 27.21 21.10 -7.79
C TRP A 43 26.60 21.97 -6.70
N TYR A 44 25.31 21.80 -6.45
CA TYR A 44 24.62 22.59 -5.44
C TYR A 44 23.52 21.79 -4.76
N ARG A 45 23.65 21.55 -3.45
CA ARG A 45 22.64 20.88 -2.60
C ARG A 45 22.09 19.58 -3.19
N GLY A 46 22.96 18.72 -3.71
CA GLY A 46 22.58 17.45 -4.34
C GLY A 46 22.08 17.56 -5.79
N TYR A 47 22.04 18.77 -6.36
CA TYR A 47 21.73 18.99 -7.77
C TYR A 47 22.98 19.19 -8.61
N LEU A 48 23.00 18.56 -9.78
CA LEU A 48 23.99 18.83 -10.82
C LEU A 48 23.43 19.92 -11.75
N VAL A 49 24.10 21.05 -11.81
CA VAL A 49 23.75 22.17 -12.67
C VAL A 49 24.66 22.17 -13.88
N ILE A 50 24.09 22.16 -15.08
CA ILE A 50 24.84 22.18 -16.35
C ILE A 50 24.30 23.30 -17.22
N VAL A 51 25.19 24.16 -17.70
CA VAL A 51 24.95 25.03 -18.85
C VAL A 51 25.61 24.38 -20.06
N SER A 52 24.84 24.07 -21.08
CA SER A 52 25.35 23.49 -22.32
C SER A 52 24.88 24.23 -23.55
N LYS A 53 25.65 24.10 -24.64
CA LYS A 53 25.25 24.48 -26.00
C LYS A 53 25.03 23.22 -26.83
N ASP A 54 24.02 23.26 -27.69
CA ASP A 54 23.75 22.17 -28.61
C ASP A 54 24.91 22.01 -29.60
N TRP A 55 25.36 20.78 -29.83
CA TRP A 55 26.44 20.50 -30.79
C TRP A 55 26.06 20.83 -32.25
N LYS A 56 24.75 21.05 -32.49
CA LYS A 56 24.17 21.28 -33.82
C LYS A 56 24.27 22.73 -34.29
N VAL A 57 25.37 23.42 -34.01
CA VAL A 57 25.71 24.69 -34.66
C VAL A 57 27.21 24.75 -35.02
N SER A 58 27.47 24.36 -36.27
CA SER A 58 28.67 24.64 -37.12
C SER A 58 29.78 23.56 -37.13
N PRO A 59 30.11 23.07 -38.33
CA PRO A 59 31.05 23.79 -39.18
C PRO A 59 30.30 24.44 -40.35
N LYS A 60 30.46 25.75 -40.54
CA LYS A 60 29.94 26.43 -41.72
C LYS A 60 30.63 25.88 -42.97
N SER A 61 29.83 25.31 -43.87
CA SER A 61 30.08 25.41 -45.30
C SER A 61 30.11 26.89 -45.69
N GLU A 62 31.24 27.32 -46.22
CA GLU A 62 31.38 28.60 -46.92
C GLU A 62 30.50 28.57 -48.17
N PHE A 63 29.29 29.13 -48.13
CA PHE A 63 28.62 29.83 -49.23
C PHE A 63 27.17 30.10 -48.84
N THR A 64 26.86 31.33 -48.43
CA THR A 64 25.65 32.11 -48.73
C THR A 64 25.52 33.22 -47.68
N GLY A 65 25.54 34.47 -48.16
CA GLY A 65 25.34 35.66 -47.34
C GLY A 65 23.90 35.69 -46.82
N GLY A 66 23.74 35.38 -45.54
CA GLY A 66 22.54 35.58 -44.75
C GLY A 66 22.98 35.96 -43.34
N ASP A 67 22.41 37.04 -42.82
CA ASP A 67 22.69 37.67 -41.54
C ASP A 67 22.79 36.62 -40.40
N PRO A 68 23.87 36.54 -39.60
CA PRO A 68 24.04 35.50 -38.60
C PRO A 68 23.33 35.90 -37.29
N GLN A 69 22.00 36.00 -37.29
CA GLN A 69 21.23 35.89 -36.04
C GLN A 69 21.07 34.41 -35.67
N ASN A 70 22.20 33.71 -35.51
CA ASN A 70 22.18 32.44 -34.82
C ASN A 70 22.40 32.75 -33.34
N SER A 71 21.32 33.05 -32.61
CA SER A 71 21.39 33.19 -31.16
C SER A 71 21.97 31.87 -30.63
N ASP A 72 23.18 31.94 -30.12
CA ASP A 72 23.97 30.82 -29.61
C ASP A 72 23.40 30.39 -28.25
N LYS A 73 22.13 29.97 -28.29
CA LYS A 73 21.26 29.73 -27.15
C LYS A 73 21.86 28.64 -26.28
N GLN A 74 21.95 28.95 -25.00
CA GLN A 74 22.48 28.08 -23.97
C GLN A 74 21.32 27.49 -23.18
N ILE A 75 21.41 26.22 -22.84
CA ILE A 75 20.40 25.53 -22.04
C ILE A 75 20.97 25.32 -20.65
N LEU A 76 20.28 25.85 -19.65
CA LEU A 76 20.56 25.54 -18.25
C LEU A 76 19.64 24.40 -17.81
N ASN A 77 20.26 23.28 -17.42
CA ASN A 77 19.57 22.14 -16.83
C ASN A 77 20.05 21.92 -15.40
N ILE A 78 19.10 21.72 -14.49
CA ILE A 78 19.34 21.33 -13.11
C ILE A 78 18.83 19.89 -12.96
N TYR A 79 19.74 18.96 -12.67
CA TYR A 79 19.46 17.54 -12.56
C TYR A 79 19.47 17.08 -11.12
N ASP A 80 18.47 16.28 -10.75
CA ASP A 80 18.47 15.45 -9.56
C ASP A 80 18.92 14.04 -9.97
N LEU A 81 20.18 13.71 -9.72
CA LEU A 81 20.76 12.43 -10.12
C LEU A 81 20.23 11.27 -9.27
N GLY A 82 19.88 11.52 -8.01
CA GLY A 82 19.35 10.51 -7.10
C GLY A 82 17.96 10.03 -7.54
N ASN A 83 17.09 10.98 -7.89
CA ASN A 83 15.73 10.70 -8.36
C ASN A 83 15.64 10.57 -9.89
N LYS A 84 16.76 10.70 -10.62
CA LYS A 84 16.90 10.57 -12.07
C LYS A 84 15.94 11.46 -12.87
N PHE A 85 15.81 12.73 -12.50
CA PHE A 85 14.95 13.68 -13.24
C PHE A 85 15.57 15.07 -13.40
N ILE A 86 15.04 15.83 -14.36
CA ILE A 86 15.41 17.23 -14.60
C ILE A 86 14.50 18.12 -13.74
N ALA A 87 15.09 18.72 -12.69
CA ALA A 87 14.37 19.59 -11.76
C ALA A 87 14.00 20.94 -12.39
N TYR A 88 14.84 21.45 -13.27
CA TYR A 88 14.60 22.69 -14.00
C TYR A 88 15.33 22.68 -15.34
N SER A 89 14.70 23.24 -16.37
CA SER A 89 15.28 23.45 -17.68
C SER A 89 14.78 24.78 -18.25
N SER A 90 15.71 25.63 -18.68
CA SER A 90 15.38 26.88 -19.36
C SER A 90 16.47 27.27 -20.35
N VAL A 91 16.07 28.01 -21.38
CA VAL A 91 16.95 28.55 -22.40
C VAL A 91 17.36 29.97 -22.00
N PHE A 92 18.64 30.29 -22.17
CA PHE A 92 19.25 31.59 -21.93
C PHE A 92 20.06 31.99 -23.17
N ASP A 93 20.22 33.29 -23.41
CA ASP A 93 20.93 33.77 -24.61
C ASP A 93 22.45 33.70 -24.45
N ASP A 94 23.00 34.19 -23.34
CA ASP A 94 24.45 34.14 -23.07
C ASP A 94 24.71 34.15 -21.56
N VAL A 95 24.84 32.96 -20.95
CA VAL A 95 25.17 32.79 -19.53
C VAL A 95 26.66 33.03 -19.34
N VAL A 96 26.99 33.98 -18.48
CA VAL A 96 28.37 34.28 -18.08
C VAL A 96 28.80 33.36 -16.95
N ASP A 97 27.95 33.20 -15.93
CA ASP A 97 28.24 32.34 -14.79
C ASP A 97 26.95 31.92 -14.05
N VAL A 98 27.05 30.86 -13.24
CA VAL A 98 26.02 30.40 -12.33
C VAL A 98 26.57 30.35 -10.91
N LEU A 99 26.03 31.20 -10.03
CA LEU A 99 26.52 31.38 -8.66
C LEU A 99 25.55 30.75 -7.66
N ALA A 100 26.07 30.04 -6.66
CA ALA A 100 25.31 29.46 -5.57
C ALA A 100 25.52 30.25 -4.28
N GLU A 101 24.65 31.22 -4.01
CA GLU A 101 24.77 32.12 -2.85
C GLU A 101 23.44 32.26 -2.12
N TRP A 102 23.49 32.57 -0.81
CA TRP A 102 22.30 32.84 0.01
C TRP A 102 21.18 31.80 -0.05
N GLY A 103 21.50 30.55 -0.40
CA GLY A 103 20.51 29.49 -0.54
C GLY A 103 19.77 29.44 -1.88
N CYS A 104 20.19 30.23 -2.87
CA CYS A 104 19.61 30.26 -4.22
C CYS A 104 20.69 30.07 -5.30
N LEU A 105 20.26 29.76 -6.52
CA LEU A 105 21.12 29.82 -7.71
C LEU A 105 20.86 31.12 -8.47
N TYR A 106 21.92 31.81 -8.84
CA TYR A 106 21.89 33.05 -9.59
C TYR A 106 22.53 32.84 -10.95
N VAL A 107 21.77 33.07 -12.02
CA VAL A 107 22.25 32.97 -13.40
C VAL A 107 22.54 34.38 -13.91
N LEU A 108 23.82 34.68 -14.13
CA LEU A 108 24.26 35.96 -14.66
C LEU A 108 24.36 35.87 -16.18
N THR A 109 23.65 36.73 -16.90
CA THR A 109 23.70 36.80 -18.36
C THR A 109 24.52 38.02 -18.83
N ARG A 110 25.06 37.95 -20.05
CA ARG A 110 25.93 39.00 -20.59
C ARG A 110 25.24 40.35 -20.80
N ASP A 111 23.92 40.35 -20.91
CA ASP A 111 23.09 41.56 -20.94
C ASP A 111 22.96 42.26 -19.57
N GLY A 112 23.63 41.75 -18.54
CA GLY A 112 23.65 42.33 -17.20
C GLY A 112 22.42 41.96 -16.35
N LYS A 113 21.58 41.02 -16.80
CA LYS A 113 20.48 40.51 -15.99
C LYS A 113 20.95 39.40 -15.06
N LEU A 114 20.31 39.35 -13.89
CA LEU A 114 20.53 38.32 -12.89
C LEU A 114 19.20 37.59 -12.64
N HIS A 115 19.14 36.31 -12.99
CA HIS A 115 17.95 35.48 -12.76
C HIS A 115 18.14 34.66 -11.48
N VAL A 116 17.14 34.72 -10.60
CA VAL A 116 17.17 33.99 -9.33
C VAL A 116 16.35 32.72 -9.46
N LEU A 117 16.97 31.57 -9.23
CA LEU A 117 16.34 30.27 -9.15
C LEU A 117 16.27 29.86 -7.68
N GLN A 118 15.05 29.93 -7.14
CA GLN A 118 14.77 29.55 -5.76
C GLN A 118 14.15 28.16 -5.73
N GLU A 119 14.72 27.30 -4.89
CA GLU A 119 14.19 25.98 -4.63
C GLU A 119 12.83 26.08 -3.90
N LYS A 120 11.82 25.37 -4.42
CA LYS A 120 10.51 25.29 -3.76
C LYS A 120 10.58 24.39 -2.53
N ASP A 121 9.73 24.65 -1.55
CA ASP A 121 9.58 23.78 -0.40
C ASP A 121 9.04 22.39 -0.79
N THR A 122 9.29 21.40 0.05
CA THR A 122 8.93 20.00 -0.19
C THR A 122 7.42 19.80 -0.39
N GLN A 123 6.58 20.53 0.33
CA GLN A 123 5.13 20.41 0.20
C GLN A 123 4.66 20.88 -1.18
N THR A 124 5.14 22.04 -1.64
CA THR A 124 4.84 22.54 -2.99
C THR A 124 5.36 21.59 -4.07
N LYS A 125 6.55 20.99 -3.90
CA LYS A 125 7.07 19.96 -4.81
C LYS A 125 6.14 18.75 -4.89
N LEU A 126 5.69 18.23 -3.75
CA LEU A 126 4.76 17.09 -3.70
C LEU A 126 3.43 17.41 -4.39
N GLU A 127 2.84 18.58 -4.12
CA GLU A 127 1.60 19.02 -4.78
C GLU A 127 1.75 19.10 -6.30
N MET A 128 2.90 19.58 -6.79
CA MET A 128 3.20 19.60 -8.22
C MET A 128 3.31 18.19 -8.81
N LEU A 129 3.93 17.25 -8.09
CA LEU A 129 4.05 15.85 -8.52
C LEU A 129 2.69 15.16 -8.55
N PHE A 130 1.83 15.40 -7.55
CA PHE A 130 0.47 14.88 -7.52
C PHE A 130 -0.37 15.39 -8.68
N LYS A 131 -0.30 16.70 -8.99
CA LYS A 131 -0.99 17.29 -10.14
C LYS A 131 -0.54 16.68 -11.48
N LYS A 132 0.73 16.26 -11.57
CA LYS A 132 1.30 15.60 -12.75
C LYS A 132 1.15 14.07 -12.73
N ASN A 133 0.52 13.50 -11.69
CA ASN A 133 0.40 12.04 -11.47
C ASN A 133 1.75 11.30 -11.37
N LEU A 134 2.83 11.97 -10.93
CA LEU A 134 4.16 11.40 -10.78
C LEU A 134 4.37 10.83 -9.36
N PHE A 135 3.54 9.85 -8.98
CA PHE A 135 3.49 9.34 -7.61
C PHE A 135 4.74 8.58 -7.17
N GLU A 136 5.40 7.82 -8.05
CA GLU A 136 6.66 7.14 -7.71
C GLU A 136 7.77 8.13 -7.34
N MET A 137 7.85 9.23 -8.08
CA MET A 137 8.77 10.32 -7.78
C MET A 137 8.41 11.01 -6.46
N ALA A 138 7.12 11.18 -6.17
CA ALA A 138 6.66 11.73 -4.89
C ALA A 138 7.05 10.82 -3.71
N ILE A 139 6.97 9.50 -3.88
CA ILE A 139 7.41 8.52 -2.87
C ILE A 139 8.93 8.60 -2.67
N ASN A 140 9.71 8.67 -3.74
CA ASN A 140 11.17 8.76 -3.65
C ASN A 140 11.61 10.07 -2.98
N LEU A 141 10.99 11.20 -3.37
CA LEU A 141 11.20 12.49 -2.74
C LEU A 141 10.85 12.45 -1.25
N ALA A 142 9.75 11.79 -0.87
CA ALA A 142 9.38 11.67 0.52
C ALA A 142 10.36 10.83 1.34
N LYS A 143 10.86 9.73 0.76
CA LYS A 143 11.89 8.90 1.40
C LYS A 143 13.22 9.63 1.53
N SER A 144 13.65 10.38 0.51
CA SER A 144 14.92 11.12 0.53
C SER A 144 14.92 12.27 1.53
N HIS A 145 13.77 12.91 1.74
CA HIS A 145 13.62 13.99 2.72
C HIS A 145 13.23 13.49 4.13
N HIS A 146 13.27 12.18 4.39
CA HIS A 146 12.90 11.56 5.67
C HIS A 146 11.55 12.03 6.21
N LEU A 147 10.55 12.16 5.32
CA LEU A 147 9.19 12.50 5.74
C LEU A 147 8.66 11.45 6.71
N ASP A 148 7.93 11.92 7.73
CA ASP A 148 7.31 11.07 8.73
C ASP A 148 6.41 10.02 8.09
N SER A 149 6.22 8.90 8.79
CA SER A 149 5.33 7.81 8.35
C SER A 149 3.93 8.30 7.98
N ASP A 150 3.45 9.39 8.59
CA ASP A 150 2.15 9.99 8.30
C ASP A 150 2.12 10.65 6.92
N GLY A 151 3.13 11.46 6.58
CA GLY A 151 3.24 12.07 5.26
C GLY A 151 3.40 11.04 4.14
N LEU A 152 4.12 9.95 4.40
CA LEU A 152 4.26 8.86 3.45
C LEU A 152 2.94 8.08 3.25
N SER A 153 2.17 7.88 4.32
CA SER A 153 0.86 7.23 4.24
C SER A 153 -0.13 8.02 3.38
N GLU A 154 -0.07 9.35 3.44
CA GLU A 154 -0.91 10.24 2.63
C GLU A 154 -0.54 10.16 1.13
N ILE A 155 0.76 10.09 0.80
CA ILE A 155 1.21 9.86 -0.58
C ILE A 155 0.67 8.53 -1.12
N PHE A 156 0.77 7.45 -0.33
CA PHE A 156 0.25 6.14 -0.73
C PHE A 156 -1.28 6.14 -0.87
N ARG A 157 -2.00 6.86 0.00
CA ARG A 157 -3.46 7.04 -0.12
C ARG A 157 -3.82 7.73 -1.44
N GLN A 158 -3.20 8.86 -1.76
CA GLN A 158 -3.47 9.58 -3.00
C GLN A 158 -3.09 8.76 -4.25
N TYR A 159 -1.99 8.01 -4.18
CA TYR A 159 -1.59 7.12 -5.26
C TYR A 159 -2.60 5.97 -5.46
N GLY A 160 -3.05 5.35 -4.37
CA GLY A 160 -4.12 4.35 -4.38
C GLY A 160 -5.43 4.90 -4.94
N ASP A 161 -5.81 6.13 -4.59
CA ASP A 161 -7.01 6.81 -5.11
C ASP A 161 -6.92 7.03 -6.62
N HIS A 162 -5.76 7.50 -7.10
CA HIS A 162 -5.52 7.69 -8.53
C HIS A 162 -5.60 6.37 -9.31
N LEU A 163 -4.92 5.32 -8.84
CA LEU A 163 -4.95 4.00 -9.47
C LEU A 163 -6.35 3.41 -9.47
N TYR A 164 -7.10 3.60 -8.38
CA TYR A 164 -8.48 3.15 -8.26
C TYR A 164 -9.37 3.83 -9.31
N ASN A 165 -9.27 5.16 -9.45
CA ASN A 165 -10.04 5.92 -10.44
C ASN A 165 -9.66 5.56 -11.88
N LYS A 166 -8.41 5.13 -12.12
CA LYS A 166 -7.93 4.68 -13.43
C LYS A 166 -8.40 3.26 -13.80
N GLY A 167 -8.99 2.52 -12.86
CA GLY A 167 -9.41 1.12 -13.07
C GLY A 167 -8.38 0.08 -12.67
N ASN A 168 -7.18 0.48 -12.23
CA ASN A 168 -6.15 -0.46 -11.76
C ASN A 168 -6.35 -0.77 -10.28
N HIS A 169 -7.29 -1.66 -9.99
CA HIS A 169 -7.71 -1.98 -8.62
C HIS A 169 -6.68 -2.82 -7.86
N ASP A 170 -5.98 -3.70 -8.56
CA ASP A 170 -4.92 -4.53 -7.96
C ASP A 170 -3.72 -3.66 -7.60
N GLY A 171 -3.33 -2.72 -8.46
CA GLY A 171 -2.30 -1.74 -8.12
C GLY A 171 -2.72 -0.84 -6.96
N ALA A 172 -3.99 -0.41 -6.94
CA ALA A 172 -4.51 0.45 -5.88
C ALA A 172 -4.47 -0.24 -4.51
N ILE A 173 -4.88 -1.51 -4.42
CA ILE A 173 -4.89 -2.23 -3.14
C ILE A 173 -3.48 -2.38 -2.57
N GLN A 174 -2.47 -2.63 -3.42
CA GLN A 174 -1.08 -2.71 -2.98
C GLN A 174 -0.59 -1.41 -2.33
N GLN A 175 -1.09 -0.25 -2.76
CA GLN A 175 -0.77 1.02 -2.10
C GLN A 175 -1.52 1.18 -0.78
N TYR A 176 -2.81 0.83 -0.72
CA TYR A 176 -3.57 0.89 0.53
C TYR A 176 -3.06 -0.08 1.61
N LEU A 177 -2.49 -1.22 1.22
CA LEU A 177 -1.82 -2.13 2.16
C LEU A 177 -0.67 -1.44 2.91
N ARG A 178 0.01 -0.49 2.27
CA ARG A 178 1.11 0.29 2.88
C ARG A 178 0.62 1.41 3.79
N THR A 179 -0.68 1.71 3.80
CA THR A 179 -1.27 2.74 4.66
C THR A 179 -1.94 2.16 5.90
N ILE A 180 -1.89 0.83 6.11
CA ILE A 180 -2.46 0.17 7.29
C ILE A 180 -1.77 0.71 8.56
N GLY A 181 -2.58 0.95 9.61
CA GLY A 181 -2.14 1.53 10.88
C GLY A 181 -2.22 3.06 10.94
N LYS A 182 -2.33 3.74 9.78
CA LYS A 182 -2.50 5.20 9.70
C LYS A 182 -3.82 5.61 9.05
N LEU A 183 -4.21 4.94 7.97
CA LEU A 183 -5.48 5.16 7.29
C LEU A 183 -6.59 4.32 7.92
N GLU A 184 -7.77 4.92 8.09
CA GLU A 184 -8.95 4.23 8.59
C GLU A 184 -9.38 3.09 7.64
N PRO A 185 -9.53 1.84 8.12
CA PRO A 185 -9.91 0.71 7.27
C PRO A 185 -11.25 0.89 6.53
N SER A 186 -12.22 1.60 7.13
CA SER A 186 -13.54 1.84 6.52
C SER A 186 -13.44 2.57 5.18
N TYR A 187 -12.43 3.44 5.02
CA TYR A 187 -12.16 4.18 3.79
C TYR A 187 -11.91 3.23 2.61
N VAL A 188 -11.04 2.23 2.83
CA VAL A 188 -10.66 1.24 1.82
C VAL A 188 -11.78 0.22 1.63
N ILE A 189 -12.35 -0.29 2.72
CA ILE A 189 -13.41 -1.30 2.67
C ILE A 189 -14.61 -0.82 1.86
N ARG A 190 -15.06 0.43 2.05
CA ARG A 190 -16.18 1.02 1.30
C ARG A 190 -15.91 1.07 -0.20
N LYS A 191 -14.65 1.25 -0.63
CA LYS A 191 -14.26 1.26 -2.04
C LYS A 191 -14.27 -0.15 -2.65
N PHE A 192 -13.89 -1.17 -1.90
CA PHE A 192 -13.73 -2.53 -2.41
C PHE A 192 -14.87 -3.49 -2.06
N LEU A 193 -16.01 -2.98 -1.57
CA LEU A 193 -17.17 -3.79 -1.18
C LEU A 193 -17.90 -4.46 -2.38
N ASP A 194 -17.61 -4.04 -3.61
CA ASP A 194 -18.15 -4.64 -4.82
C ASP A 194 -17.74 -6.12 -4.97
N ALA A 195 -18.70 -6.98 -5.29
CA ALA A 195 -18.50 -8.42 -5.46
C ALA A 195 -17.44 -8.77 -6.51
N GLN A 196 -17.24 -7.92 -7.53
CA GLN A 196 -16.18 -8.14 -8.54
C GLN A 196 -14.76 -8.02 -7.96
N ARG A 197 -14.61 -7.41 -6.78
CA ARG A 197 -13.31 -7.02 -6.19
C ARG A 197 -13.04 -7.70 -4.87
N ILE A 198 -13.78 -8.77 -4.59
CA ILE A 198 -13.71 -9.53 -3.35
C ILE A 198 -12.30 -10.02 -3.03
N HIS A 199 -11.48 -10.36 -4.04
CA HIS A 199 -10.08 -10.75 -3.83
C HIS A 199 -9.22 -9.61 -3.26
N ASN A 200 -9.41 -8.40 -3.76
CA ASN A 200 -8.69 -7.21 -3.28
C ASN A 200 -9.12 -6.84 -1.85
N LEU A 201 -10.42 -6.89 -1.58
CA LEU A 201 -10.93 -6.70 -0.22
C LEU A 201 -10.39 -7.77 0.75
N THR A 202 -10.35 -9.03 0.31
CA THR A 202 -9.82 -10.15 1.11
C THR A 202 -8.35 -9.90 1.48
N ALA A 203 -7.51 -9.53 0.50
CA ALA A 203 -6.10 -9.25 0.74
C ALA A 203 -5.88 -8.12 1.77
N TYR A 204 -6.71 -7.07 1.69
CA TYR A 204 -6.67 -5.97 2.64
C TYR A 204 -7.05 -6.39 4.06
N LEU A 205 -8.15 -7.13 4.22
CA LEU A 205 -8.60 -7.64 5.51
C LEU A 205 -7.61 -8.64 6.11
N GLN A 206 -7.02 -9.51 5.30
CA GLN A 206 -5.97 -10.44 5.74
C GLN A 206 -4.76 -9.68 6.30
N MET A 207 -4.28 -8.65 5.61
CA MET A 207 -3.17 -7.84 6.10
C MET A 207 -3.51 -7.09 7.39
N LEU A 208 -4.75 -6.60 7.51
CA LEU A 208 -5.23 -5.97 8.73
C LEU A 208 -5.20 -6.94 9.93
N HIS A 209 -5.55 -8.21 9.69
CA HIS A 209 -5.44 -9.27 10.68
C HIS A 209 -3.99 -9.62 11.03
N LEU A 210 -3.10 -9.72 10.05
CA LEU A 210 -1.68 -9.99 10.27
C LEU A 210 -0.99 -8.92 11.12
N GLN A 211 -1.50 -7.69 11.11
CA GLN A 211 -1.00 -6.59 11.95
C GLN A 211 -1.77 -6.44 13.27
N SER A 212 -2.70 -7.34 13.59
CA SER A 212 -3.55 -7.31 14.80
C SER A 212 -4.36 -6.00 14.96
N LEU A 213 -4.67 -5.33 13.84
CA LEU A 213 -5.46 -4.09 13.79
C LEU A 213 -6.92 -4.34 13.37
N ALA A 214 -7.29 -5.60 13.17
CA ALA A 214 -8.64 -5.99 12.80
C ALA A 214 -9.58 -5.99 14.01
N ASN A 215 -10.83 -5.59 13.78
CA ASN A 215 -11.91 -5.66 14.76
C ASN A 215 -12.87 -6.83 14.43
N ALA A 216 -13.91 -7.00 15.25
CA ALA A 216 -14.91 -8.05 15.05
C ALA A 216 -15.61 -7.94 13.68
N ASP A 217 -16.00 -6.73 13.26
CA ASP A 217 -16.67 -6.49 11.98
C ASP A 217 -15.79 -6.84 10.78
N HIS A 218 -14.50 -6.49 10.84
CA HIS A 218 -13.51 -6.85 9.82
C HIS A 218 -13.32 -8.36 9.71
N THR A 219 -13.36 -9.06 10.85
CA THR A 219 -13.29 -10.52 10.89
C THR A 219 -14.51 -11.16 10.25
N THR A 220 -15.72 -10.68 10.60
CA THR A 220 -16.97 -11.16 10.01
C THR A 220 -17.01 -10.88 8.51
N LEU A 221 -16.52 -9.72 8.07
CA LEU A 221 -16.42 -9.39 6.65
C LEU A 221 -15.43 -10.29 5.91
N LEU A 222 -14.29 -10.62 6.54
CA LEU A 222 -13.30 -11.54 5.98
C LEU A 222 -13.86 -12.96 5.84
N LEU A 223 -14.58 -13.46 6.85
CA LEU A 223 -15.29 -14.74 6.79
C LEU A 223 -16.31 -14.76 5.65
N ASN A 224 -17.11 -13.70 5.52
CA ASN A 224 -18.03 -13.51 4.40
C ASN A 224 -17.31 -13.50 3.03
N CYS A 225 -16.08 -12.97 2.99
CA CYS A 225 -15.30 -12.98 1.76
C CYS A 225 -14.85 -14.39 1.40
N TYR A 226 -14.33 -15.16 2.35
CA TYR A 226 -13.90 -16.55 2.12
C TYR A 226 -15.05 -17.46 1.69
N THR A 227 -16.22 -17.33 2.33
CA THR A 227 -17.40 -18.15 1.99
C THR A 227 -17.89 -17.86 0.57
N LYS A 228 -17.93 -16.58 0.16
CA LYS A 228 -18.28 -16.18 -1.21
C LYS A 228 -17.26 -16.64 -2.25
N LEU A 229 -15.97 -16.61 -1.91
CA LEU A 229 -14.88 -17.10 -2.76
C LEU A 229 -14.80 -18.64 -2.84
N LYS A 230 -15.52 -19.35 -1.96
CA LYS A 230 -15.43 -20.81 -1.77
C LYS A 230 -13.99 -21.28 -1.49
N ASP A 231 -13.18 -20.42 -0.88
CA ASP A 231 -11.81 -20.77 -0.48
C ASP A 231 -11.84 -21.45 0.90
N ILE A 232 -12.22 -22.74 0.88
CA ILE A 232 -12.45 -23.54 2.09
C ILE A 232 -11.14 -23.75 2.85
N SER A 233 -10.01 -23.92 2.15
CA SER A 233 -8.70 -24.15 2.77
C SER A 233 -8.25 -22.96 3.61
N LYS A 234 -8.33 -21.73 3.06
CA LYS A 234 -7.96 -20.53 3.82
C LYS A 234 -8.94 -20.23 4.95
N LEU A 235 -10.22 -20.55 4.75
CA LEU A 235 -11.21 -20.45 5.81
C LEU A 235 -10.87 -21.37 6.99
N GLU A 236 -10.48 -22.62 6.70
CA GLU A 236 -10.11 -23.59 7.71
C GLU A 236 -8.83 -23.18 8.45
N GLU A 237 -7.80 -22.74 7.72
CA GLU A 237 -6.57 -22.18 8.30
C GLU A 237 -6.88 -20.98 9.20
N PHE A 238 -7.75 -20.08 8.74
CA PHE A 238 -8.13 -18.89 9.50
C PHE A 238 -8.89 -19.25 10.79
N ILE A 239 -9.86 -20.18 10.73
CA ILE A 239 -10.62 -20.63 11.90
C ILE A 239 -9.72 -21.35 12.91
N LYS A 240 -8.73 -22.13 12.46
CA LYS A 240 -7.77 -22.82 13.34
C LYS A 240 -6.68 -21.90 13.90
N THR A 241 -6.32 -20.83 13.19
CA THR A 241 -5.28 -19.89 13.63
C THR A 241 -5.85 -18.82 14.55
N SER A 242 -7.11 -18.44 14.37
CA SER A 242 -7.81 -17.43 15.19
C SER A 242 -8.07 -17.84 16.64
N GLU A 243 -7.63 -19.05 17.04
CA GLU A 243 -7.79 -19.66 18.35
C GLU A 243 -7.19 -18.88 19.52
N SER A 244 -6.23 -17.97 19.26
CA SER A 244 -5.45 -17.34 20.34
C SER A 244 -5.62 -15.81 20.45
N GLU A 245 -6.14 -15.13 19.41
CA GLU A 245 -6.00 -13.66 19.33
C GLU A 245 -7.22 -12.89 18.81
N VAL A 246 -8.28 -13.55 18.31
CA VAL A 246 -9.34 -12.85 17.58
C VAL A 246 -10.63 -12.72 18.40
N HIS A 247 -10.89 -11.53 18.93
CA HIS A 247 -12.20 -11.13 19.45
C HIS A 247 -13.16 -10.85 18.27
N PHE A 248 -13.70 -11.90 17.67
CA PHE A 248 -14.80 -11.76 16.71
C PHE A 248 -16.12 -12.24 17.29
N ASP A 249 -17.22 -11.74 16.75
CA ASP A 249 -18.55 -12.20 17.11
C ASP A 249 -18.75 -13.63 16.56
N VAL A 250 -18.49 -14.60 17.44
CA VAL A 250 -18.62 -16.03 17.16
C VAL A 250 -20.03 -16.38 16.72
N GLU A 251 -21.05 -15.76 17.31
CA GLU A 251 -22.45 -16.04 16.96
C GLU A 251 -22.74 -15.59 15.51
N THR A 252 -22.30 -14.40 15.15
CA THR A 252 -22.43 -13.89 13.78
C THR A 252 -21.61 -14.72 12.78
N ALA A 253 -20.40 -15.15 13.15
CA ALA A 253 -19.61 -16.05 12.32
C ALA A 253 -20.31 -17.40 12.07
N ILE A 254 -20.91 -18.01 13.11
CA ILE A 254 -21.70 -19.24 12.97
C ILE A 254 -22.87 -19.02 12.00
N LYS A 255 -23.61 -17.91 12.14
CA LYS A 255 -24.73 -17.57 11.25
C LYS A 255 -24.28 -17.44 9.79
N VAL A 256 -23.17 -16.74 9.55
CA VAL A 256 -22.58 -16.57 8.21
C VAL A 256 -22.17 -17.91 7.60
N LEU A 257 -21.45 -18.75 8.36
CA LEU A 257 -21.02 -20.06 7.90
C LEU A 257 -22.20 -20.98 7.58
N ARG A 258 -23.26 -20.94 8.41
CA ARG A 258 -24.51 -21.67 8.18
C ARG A 258 -25.20 -21.20 6.90
N GLN A 259 -25.34 -19.89 6.69
CA GLN A 259 -25.95 -19.32 5.48
C GLN A 259 -25.17 -19.65 4.20
N ALA A 260 -23.85 -19.74 4.30
CA ALA A 260 -22.97 -20.14 3.20
C ALA A 260 -23.00 -21.65 2.90
N GLY A 261 -23.66 -22.46 3.73
CA GLY A 261 -23.68 -23.93 3.60
C GLY A 261 -22.42 -24.63 4.13
N CYS A 262 -21.53 -23.91 4.82
CA CYS A 262 -20.32 -24.46 5.44
C CYS A 262 -20.62 -25.05 6.83
N TYR A 263 -21.55 -26.02 6.89
CA TYR A 263 -22.09 -26.54 8.15
C TYR A 263 -21.03 -27.18 9.06
N SER A 264 -20.06 -27.91 8.50
CA SER A 264 -18.97 -28.53 9.27
C SER A 264 -18.14 -27.52 10.06
N HIS A 265 -17.84 -26.37 9.44
CA HIS A 265 -17.07 -25.30 10.05
C HIS A 265 -17.90 -24.54 11.10
N ALA A 266 -19.20 -24.34 10.81
CA ALA A 266 -20.13 -23.72 11.76
C ALA A 266 -20.30 -24.58 13.03
N VAL A 267 -20.39 -25.90 12.88
CA VAL A 267 -20.46 -26.86 14.00
C VAL A 267 -19.15 -26.86 14.80
N TYR A 268 -18.00 -26.91 14.13
CA TYR A 268 -16.69 -26.84 14.80
C TYR A 268 -16.57 -25.59 15.66
N LEU A 269 -16.93 -24.43 15.10
CA LEU A 269 -16.88 -23.15 15.81
C LEU A 269 -17.87 -23.12 16.99
N ALA A 270 -19.09 -23.62 16.80
CA ALA A 270 -20.11 -23.69 17.85
C ALA A 270 -19.72 -24.61 19.02
N GLU A 271 -19.16 -25.79 18.71
CA GLU A 271 -18.66 -26.74 19.72
C GLU A 271 -17.53 -26.13 20.54
N LYS A 272 -16.54 -25.55 19.86
CA LYS A 272 -15.33 -25.03 20.49
C LYS A 272 -15.60 -23.84 21.40
N HIS A 273 -16.49 -22.93 21.01
CA HIS A 273 -16.87 -21.76 21.79
C HIS A 273 -18.08 -21.99 22.72
N LYS A 274 -18.53 -23.25 22.88
CA LYS A 274 -19.65 -23.63 23.77
C LYS A 274 -20.99 -22.93 23.43
N HIS A 275 -21.22 -22.61 22.16
CA HIS A 275 -22.53 -22.15 21.68
C HIS A 275 -23.46 -23.34 21.41
N HIS A 276 -23.90 -24.00 22.49
CA HIS A 276 -24.64 -25.26 22.46
C HIS A 276 -25.94 -25.19 21.65
N GLU A 277 -26.68 -24.09 21.76
CA GLU A 277 -27.93 -23.90 21.01
C GLU A 277 -27.69 -23.91 19.49
N TRP A 278 -26.65 -23.23 19.03
CA TRP A 278 -26.31 -23.18 17.61
C TRP A 278 -25.76 -24.51 17.10
N TYR A 279 -24.93 -25.18 17.90
CA TYR A 279 -24.44 -26.53 17.58
C TYR A 279 -25.61 -27.48 17.31
N LEU A 280 -26.55 -27.57 18.25
CA LEU A 280 -27.71 -28.46 18.14
C LEU A 280 -28.63 -28.06 17.00
N LYS A 281 -28.85 -26.76 16.81
CA LYS A 281 -29.68 -26.25 15.72
C LYS A 281 -29.11 -26.66 14.35
N ILE A 282 -27.80 -26.50 14.12
CA ILE A 282 -27.16 -26.87 12.86
C ILE A 282 -27.16 -28.39 12.67
N GLN A 283 -26.87 -29.14 13.74
CA GLN A 283 -26.78 -30.59 13.70
C GLN A 283 -28.15 -31.26 13.40
N LEU A 284 -29.23 -30.69 13.95
CA LEU A 284 -30.59 -31.23 13.81
C LEU A 284 -31.32 -30.74 12.56
N GLU A 285 -31.22 -29.45 12.23
CA GLU A 285 -31.97 -28.85 11.11
C GLU A 285 -31.24 -29.02 9.77
N ASP A 286 -29.93 -28.77 9.73
CA ASP A 286 -29.18 -28.70 8.47
C ASP A 286 -28.46 -30.02 8.14
N ILE A 287 -27.67 -30.55 9.08
CA ILE A 287 -26.87 -31.77 8.90
C ILE A 287 -27.73 -33.04 9.08
N LYS A 288 -28.77 -32.95 9.91
CA LYS A 288 -29.67 -34.07 10.29
C LYS A 288 -28.93 -35.26 10.91
N ASN A 289 -27.85 -35.00 11.64
CA ASN A 289 -27.12 -36.04 12.37
C ASN A 289 -27.59 -36.07 13.82
N PHE A 290 -28.73 -36.73 14.02
CA PHE A 290 -29.41 -36.86 15.31
C PHE A 290 -28.57 -37.61 16.36
N GLN A 291 -27.73 -38.54 15.92
CA GLN A 291 -26.92 -39.38 16.81
C GLN A 291 -25.82 -38.57 17.51
N GLU A 292 -25.05 -37.77 16.77
CA GLU A 292 -24.05 -36.89 17.36
C GLU A 292 -24.69 -35.75 18.15
N ALA A 293 -25.84 -35.22 17.73
CA ALA A 293 -26.58 -34.23 18.51
C ALA A 293 -26.94 -34.78 19.90
N LEU A 294 -27.42 -36.03 19.97
CA LEU A 294 -27.78 -36.68 21.23
C LEU A 294 -26.54 -36.96 22.10
N ARG A 295 -25.46 -37.43 21.48
CA ARG A 295 -24.17 -37.64 22.15
C ARG A 295 -23.61 -36.33 22.72
N TYR A 296 -23.80 -35.22 22.02
CA TYR A 296 -23.39 -33.90 22.47
C TYR A 296 -24.21 -33.44 23.68
N ILE A 297 -25.54 -33.59 23.65
CA ILE A 297 -26.42 -33.25 24.79
C ILE A 297 -26.01 -34.05 26.03
N GLY A 298 -25.70 -35.35 25.88
CA GLY A 298 -25.25 -36.18 27.01
C GLY A 298 -23.91 -35.78 27.63
N LYS A 299 -23.09 -34.96 26.95
CA LYS A 299 -21.85 -34.40 27.52
C LYS A 299 -22.05 -33.07 28.24
N LEU A 300 -23.22 -32.44 28.09
CA LEU A 300 -23.50 -31.13 28.69
C LEU A 300 -23.86 -31.27 30.18
N PRO A 301 -23.68 -30.20 30.99
CA PRO A 301 -24.18 -30.16 32.35
C PRO A 301 -25.70 -30.38 32.40
N PHE A 302 -26.19 -30.99 33.49
CA PHE A 302 -27.58 -31.40 33.67
C PHE A 302 -28.61 -30.33 33.24
N GLU A 303 -28.49 -29.10 33.74
CA GLU A 303 -29.45 -28.03 33.43
C GLU A 303 -29.53 -27.74 31.92
N GLN A 304 -28.39 -27.74 31.23
CA GLN A 304 -28.33 -27.48 29.79
C GLN A 304 -28.81 -28.70 29.00
N ALA A 305 -28.48 -29.91 29.45
CA ALA A 305 -28.94 -31.14 28.83
C ALA A 305 -30.47 -31.27 28.93
N GLU A 306 -31.03 -30.99 30.10
CA GLU A 306 -32.47 -31.01 30.36
C GLU A 306 -33.21 -29.97 29.51
N SER A 307 -32.72 -28.72 29.48
CA SER A 307 -33.30 -27.64 28.66
C SER A 307 -33.29 -27.99 27.17
N ASN A 308 -32.17 -28.52 26.66
CA ASN A 308 -32.06 -28.93 25.26
C ASN A 308 -32.90 -30.17 24.93
N MET A 309 -33.04 -31.13 25.86
CA MET A 309 -33.96 -32.27 25.67
C MET A 309 -35.43 -31.87 25.71
N LYS A 310 -35.82 -30.88 26.52
CA LYS A 310 -37.18 -30.30 26.46
C LYS A 310 -37.47 -29.69 25.09
N ARG A 311 -36.48 -29.02 24.49
CA ARG A 311 -36.63 -28.31 23.20
C ARG A 311 -36.59 -29.25 21.98
N TYR A 312 -35.64 -30.18 21.95
CA TYR A 312 -35.37 -31.03 20.78
C TYR A 312 -35.75 -32.50 20.97
N GLY A 313 -36.17 -32.90 22.17
CA GLY A 313 -36.39 -34.31 22.51
C GLY A 313 -37.45 -35.00 21.70
N LYS A 314 -38.50 -34.29 21.27
CA LYS A 314 -39.53 -34.86 20.39
C LYS A 314 -38.95 -35.30 19.03
N ILE A 315 -38.05 -34.49 18.46
CA ILE A 315 -37.40 -34.78 17.17
C ILE A 315 -36.42 -35.95 17.35
N LEU A 316 -35.62 -35.90 18.42
CA LEU A 316 -34.65 -36.95 18.75
C LEU A 316 -35.31 -38.30 19.05
N MET A 317 -36.43 -38.32 19.77
CA MET A 317 -37.19 -39.55 20.01
C MET A 317 -37.81 -40.13 18.74
N HIS A 318 -38.15 -39.29 17.76
CA HIS A 318 -38.72 -39.77 16.50
C HIS A 318 -37.67 -40.47 15.62
N HIS A 319 -36.44 -39.95 15.60
CA HIS A 319 -35.36 -40.46 14.75
C HIS A 319 -34.45 -41.48 15.44
N THR A 320 -34.16 -41.31 16.72
CA THR A 320 -33.26 -42.15 17.53
C THR A 320 -33.92 -42.50 18.88
N PRO A 321 -34.98 -43.33 18.88
CA PRO A 321 -35.80 -43.59 20.06
C PRO A 321 -35.03 -44.32 21.17
N ASN A 322 -34.19 -45.29 20.81
CA ASN A 322 -33.48 -46.13 21.77
C ASN A 322 -32.43 -45.31 22.53
N GLU A 323 -31.57 -44.57 21.82
CA GLU A 323 -30.52 -43.77 22.46
C GLU A 323 -31.12 -42.58 23.23
N ALA A 324 -32.19 -41.95 22.72
CA ALA A 324 -32.88 -40.89 23.42
C ALA A 324 -33.52 -41.37 24.74
N THR A 325 -34.08 -42.58 24.76
CA THR A 325 -34.67 -43.15 25.97
C THR A 325 -33.60 -43.45 27.02
N GLU A 326 -32.43 -43.96 26.61
CA GLU A 326 -31.30 -44.17 27.52
C GLU A 326 -30.79 -42.85 28.11
N LEU A 327 -30.62 -41.81 27.30
CA LEU A 327 -30.23 -40.50 27.80
C LEU A 327 -31.26 -39.91 28.79
N LEU A 328 -32.56 -40.08 28.51
CA LEU A 328 -33.62 -39.65 29.41
C LEU A 328 -33.61 -40.42 30.74
N LYS A 329 -33.27 -41.71 30.74
CA LYS A 329 -33.13 -42.47 31.99
C LYS A 329 -32.04 -41.86 32.86
N VAL A 330 -30.87 -41.60 32.28
CA VAL A 330 -29.73 -40.97 32.97
C VAL A 330 -30.11 -39.61 33.55
N LEU A 331 -30.77 -38.75 32.76
CA LEU A 331 -31.25 -37.44 33.20
C LEU A 331 -32.39 -37.49 34.24
N CYS A 332 -33.00 -38.65 34.52
CA CYS A 332 -34.05 -38.80 35.53
C CYS A 332 -33.55 -39.50 36.81
N THR A 333 -32.32 -40.01 36.83
CA THR A 333 -31.75 -40.79 37.94
C THR A 333 -30.65 -40.08 38.72
N ASP A 334 -30.02 -39.05 38.14
CA ASP A 334 -29.18 -38.06 38.83
C ASP A 334 -30.00 -36.80 39.11
#